data_AF-A0A960F319-F1
#
_entry.id   AF-A0A960F319-F1
#
_cell.length_a   1.000
_cell.length_b   1.000
_cell.length_c   1.000
_cell.angle_alpha   90.00
_cell.angle_beta   90.00
_cell.angle_gamma   90.00
#
_symmetry.space_group_name_H-M   'P 1'
#
loop_
_entity.id
_entity.type
_entity.pdbx_description
1 polymer ?
#
loop_
_entity_poly.entity_id
_entity_poly.type
_entity_poly.pdbx_seq_one_letter_code
_entity_poly.pdbx_strand_id
1 'polypeptide(L)'
;MARSNEHVCERTGHVFVFYRANEFEPDSLYRYPHVEDHQLGDVTFWHAADEQCRAIAEGQDSYLRFEAHHRRHSRAWAEYLHQLKVGEADPEFAIVFLEADLWSNGSGYEKQRVMRYVRRATLTPEQRGRLQDVVLAVTAIGPRREFAETRLVAKRIWDGDLERRLDDLAASNPSTRCAVDQLRAKRYTR
;
A
#
# COMPACT_ATOMS: atom_id res chain seq x y z
N MET A 1 11.83 27.29 26.61
CA MET A 1 11.70 27.78 25.22
C MET A 1 12.61 26.96 24.32
N ALA A 2 12.10 25.84 23.80
CA ALA A 2 12.80 25.04 22.80
C ALA A 2 12.43 25.56 21.40
N ARG A 3 13.42 25.74 20.53
CA ARG A 3 13.21 26.18 19.14
C ARG A 3 12.78 24.97 18.31
N SER A 4 11.59 25.01 17.71
CA SER A 4 11.15 24.08 16.67
C SER A 4 11.98 24.31 15.40
N ASN A 5 12.47 23.24 14.79
CA ASN A 5 13.04 23.30 13.45
C ASN A 5 11.90 23.19 12.44
N GLU A 6 11.46 24.32 11.93
CA GLU A 6 10.46 24.40 10.86
C GLU A 6 11.13 24.14 9.51
N HIS A 7 10.66 23.12 8.80
CA HIS A 7 11.00 22.93 7.39
C HIS A 7 9.81 23.34 6.54
N VAL A 8 9.91 24.52 5.92
CA VAL A 8 8.91 25.07 5.01
C VAL A 8 9.24 24.62 3.59
N CYS A 9 8.31 23.92 2.93
CA CYS A 9 8.39 23.64 1.50
C CYS A 9 7.44 24.59 0.76
N GLU A 10 7.96 25.63 0.12
CA GLU A 10 7.17 26.74 -0.45
C GLU A 10 6.52 26.44 -1.81
N ARG A 11 6.57 25.20 -2.32
CA ARG A 11 6.27 24.95 -3.74
C ARG A 11 4.78 24.84 -4.11
N THR A 12 3.86 24.82 -3.14
CA THR A 12 2.42 24.61 -3.41
C THR A 12 1.46 25.51 -2.65
N GLY A 13 1.93 26.53 -1.92
CA GLY A 13 1.06 27.38 -1.10
C GLY A 13 0.45 26.67 0.13
N HIS A 14 0.92 25.47 0.47
CA HIS A 14 0.53 24.72 1.66
C HIS A 14 1.70 24.68 2.65
N VAL A 15 1.45 25.07 3.90
CA VAL A 15 2.43 25.00 4.99
C VAL A 15 2.25 23.67 5.71
N PHE A 16 3.29 22.83 5.67
CA PHE A 16 3.33 21.57 6.41
C PHE A 16 4.22 21.73 7.64
N VAL A 17 3.66 21.48 8.82
CA VAL A 17 4.40 21.52 10.09
C VAL A 17 4.56 20.09 10.59
N PHE A 18 5.81 19.65 10.75
CA PHE A 18 6.15 18.31 11.25
C PHE A 18 6.60 18.39 12.70
N TYR A 19 6.09 17.50 13.55
CA TYR A 19 6.52 17.36 14.95
C TYR A 19 7.22 16.02 15.17
N ARG A 20 8.26 16.03 16.02
CA ARG A 20 9.02 14.83 16.41
C ARG A 20 8.21 13.98 17.41
N ALA A 21 8.15 12.68 17.18
CA ALA A 21 7.26 11.73 17.88
C ALA A 21 7.57 11.44 19.38
N ASN A 22 8.40 12.22 20.06
CA ASN A 22 8.87 11.87 21.42
C ASN A 22 8.09 12.52 22.58
N GLU A 23 6.90 13.08 22.36
CA GLU A 23 6.18 13.85 23.38
C GLU A 23 4.81 13.29 23.80
N PHE A 24 4.48 12.01 23.57
CA PHE A 24 3.20 11.44 24.04
C PHE A 24 3.34 10.14 24.84
N GLU A 25 2.69 10.09 26.00
CA GLU A 25 2.69 8.94 26.93
C GLU A 25 1.86 7.74 26.41
N PRO A 26 2.24 6.49 26.77
CA PRO A 26 1.78 5.27 26.07
C PRO A 26 0.36 4.78 26.44
N ASP A 27 -0.30 5.33 27.46
CA ASP A 27 -1.46 4.69 28.11
C ASP A 27 -2.84 5.10 27.54
N SER A 28 -2.92 5.71 26.34
CA SER A 28 -4.21 6.15 25.75
C SER A 28 -4.74 5.30 24.59
N LEU A 29 -4.09 4.17 24.26
CA LEU A 29 -4.43 3.34 23.11
C LEU A 29 -5.65 2.45 23.34
N TYR A 30 -6.86 3.02 23.31
CA TYR A 30 -8.11 2.37 22.81
C TYR A 30 -9.32 3.33 22.89
N ARG A 31 -9.13 4.62 22.54
CA ARG A 31 -10.24 5.46 22.07
C ARG A 31 -9.97 5.85 20.64
N TYR A 32 -10.85 5.42 19.72
CA TYR A 32 -11.01 6.11 18.45
C TYR A 32 -11.28 7.58 18.80
N PRO A 33 -10.43 8.54 18.40
CA PRO A 33 -10.86 9.92 18.47
C PRO A 33 -12.05 10.04 17.54
N HIS A 34 -13.20 10.43 18.10
CA HIS A 34 -14.15 11.20 17.31
C HIS A 34 -13.33 12.29 16.65
N VAL A 35 -13.31 12.29 15.32
CA VAL A 35 -12.77 13.39 14.53
C VAL A 35 -13.74 14.54 14.76
N GLU A 36 -13.49 15.33 15.81
CA GLU A 36 -14.06 16.66 15.89
C GLU A 36 -13.26 17.52 14.92
N ASP A 37 -13.94 17.99 13.87
CA ASP A 37 -13.44 18.99 12.94
C ASP A 37 -13.13 20.28 13.72
N HIS A 38 -11.95 20.37 14.32
CA HIS A 38 -11.41 21.65 14.73
C HIS A 38 -10.78 22.31 13.52
N GLN A 39 -11.58 23.13 12.83
CA GLN A 39 -11.09 24.10 11.87
C GLN A 39 -10.21 25.14 12.60
N LEU A 40 -8.90 24.95 12.53
CA LEU A 40 -7.90 25.98 12.79
C LEU A 40 -7.23 26.32 11.45
N GLY A 41 -7.95 27.06 10.60
CA GLY A 41 -7.46 27.50 9.29
C GLY A 41 -7.18 26.37 8.29
N ASP A 42 -6.68 26.75 7.11
CA ASP A 42 -6.47 25.91 5.91
C ASP A 42 -5.35 24.84 6.04
N VAL A 43 -5.20 24.19 7.19
CA VAL A 43 -4.14 23.20 7.40
C VAL A 43 -4.71 21.90 7.97
N THR A 44 -4.58 20.81 7.21
CA THR A 44 -4.89 19.44 7.65
C THR A 44 -3.61 18.73 8.06
N PHE A 45 -3.58 18.18 9.27
CA PHE A 45 -2.40 17.51 9.84
C PHE A 45 -2.46 15.98 9.62
N TRP A 46 -1.35 15.38 9.21
CA TRP A 46 -1.17 13.93 9.10
C TRP A 46 0.10 13.50 9.85
N HIS A 47 0.01 12.51 10.73
CA HIS A 47 1.16 11.92 11.42
C HIS A 47 1.54 10.59 10.75
N ALA A 48 2.68 10.57 10.05
CA ALA A 48 3.37 9.36 9.60
C ALA A 48 4.88 9.52 9.82
N ALA A 49 5.58 8.43 10.15
CA ALA A 49 7.02 8.45 10.44
C ALA A 49 7.83 8.88 9.20
N ASP A 50 8.93 9.62 9.43
CA ASP A 50 9.70 10.39 8.43
C ASP A 50 10.13 9.60 7.17
N GLU A 51 10.28 8.28 7.25
CA GLU A 51 10.70 7.42 6.13
C GLU A 51 9.52 7.04 5.21
N GLN A 52 8.33 6.84 5.79
CA GLN A 52 7.08 6.71 5.03
C GLN A 52 6.74 8.03 4.33
N CYS A 53 6.97 9.18 4.95
CA CYS A 53 6.70 10.49 4.33
C CYS A 53 7.53 10.74 3.06
N ARG A 54 8.78 10.28 2.98
CA ARG A 54 9.58 10.38 1.74
C ARG A 54 9.14 9.41 0.66
N ALA A 55 8.86 8.15 1.01
CA ALA A 55 8.28 7.19 0.08
C ALA A 55 6.89 7.64 -0.42
N ILE A 56 6.11 8.31 0.43
CA ILE A 56 4.85 8.97 0.08
C ILE A 56 5.09 10.21 -0.78
N ALA A 57 6.20 10.95 -0.62
CA ALA A 57 6.52 12.12 -1.44
C ALA A 57 7.03 11.77 -2.84
N GLU A 58 7.70 10.63 -3.02
CA GLU A 58 8.06 10.09 -4.34
C GLU A 58 6.90 9.30 -4.95
N GLY A 59 6.13 8.59 -4.13
CA GLY A 59 4.82 8.00 -4.48
C GLY A 59 3.68 9.01 -4.53
N GLN A 60 3.93 10.31 -4.36
CA GLN A 60 2.87 11.33 -4.29
C GLN A 60 2.25 11.55 -5.68
N ASP A 61 2.99 11.29 -6.74
CA ASP A 61 2.48 11.34 -8.11
C ASP A 61 1.53 10.16 -8.38
N SER A 62 1.85 8.95 -7.89
CA SER A 62 0.92 7.80 -7.98
C SER A 62 -0.29 7.97 -7.03
N TYR A 63 -0.09 8.53 -5.83
CA TYR A 63 -1.15 8.92 -4.88
C TYR A 63 -2.13 9.93 -5.49
N LEU A 64 -1.63 11.06 -6.00
CA LEU A 64 -2.47 12.12 -6.55
C LEU A 64 -3.15 11.68 -7.84
N ARG A 65 -2.47 10.90 -8.69
CA ARG A 65 -3.10 10.30 -9.88
C ARG A 65 -4.20 9.32 -9.51
N PHE A 66 -3.97 8.44 -8.53
CA PHE A 66 -4.99 7.48 -8.10
C PHE A 66 -6.14 8.17 -7.36
N GLU A 67 -5.88 9.06 -6.41
CA GLU A 67 -6.93 9.72 -5.62
C GLU A 67 -7.77 10.67 -6.49
N ALA A 68 -7.15 11.42 -7.40
CA ALA A 68 -7.86 12.23 -8.38
C ALA A 68 -8.68 11.35 -9.36
N HIS A 69 -8.18 10.17 -9.73
CA HIS A 69 -8.91 9.22 -10.55
C HIS A 69 -10.07 8.56 -9.80
N HIS A 70 -9.87 8.14 -8.54
CA HIS A 70 -10.86 7.43 -7.72
C HIS A 70 -12.00 8.34 -7.27
N ARG A 71 -11.69 9.57 -6.81
CA ARG A 71 -12.72 10.57 -6.46
C ARG A 71 -13.52 11.06 -7.66
N ARG A 72 -12.94 11.09 -8.87
CA ARG A 72 -13.65 11.54 -10.09
C ARG A 72 -14.38 10.43 -10.84
N HIS A 73 -14.04 9.15 -10.66
CA HIS A 73 -14.49 8.10 -11.58
C HIS A 73 -14.86 6.75 -10.94
N SER A 74 -15.64 6.75 -9.86
CA SER A 74 -16.16 5.48 -9.27
C SER A 74 -16.82 4.55 -10.29
N ARG A 75 -17.51 5.09 -11.30
CA ARG A 75 -18.10 4.31 -12.40
C ARG A 75 -17.05 3.78 -13.38
N ALA A 76 -16.08 4.59 -13.81
CA ALA A 76 -15.05 4.12 -14.76
C ALA A 76 -14.13 3.08 -14.11
N TRP A 77 -13.81 3.24 -12.83
CA TRP A 77 -13.08 2.22 -12.08
C TRP A 77 -13.89 0.93 -11.93
N ALA A 78 -15.19 1.03 -11.62
CA ALA A 78 -16.05 -0.16 -11.58
C ALA A 78 -16.14 -0.87 -12.94
N GLU A 79 -16.21 -0.12 -14.04
CA GLU A 79 -16.18 -0.64 -15.41
C GLU A 79 -14.85 -1.30 -15.75
N TYR A 80 -13.73 -0.65 -15.41
CA TYR A 80 -12.39 -1.23 -15.56
C TYR A 80 -12.26 -2.54 -14.78
N LEU A 81 -12.69 -2.58 -13.52
CA LEU A 81 -12.66 -3.81 -12.72
C LEU A 81 -13.57 -4.90 -13.30
N HIS A 82 -14.68 -4.53 -13.92
CA HIS A 82 -15.53 -5.47 -14.64
C HIS A 82 -14.81 -6.04 -15.86
N GLN A 83 -14.22 -5.19 -16.71
CA GLN A 83 -13.43 -5.60 -17.87
C GLN A 83 -12.23 -6.47 -17.48
N LEU A 84 -11.50 -6.10 -16.41
CA LEU A 84 -10.39 -6.88 -15.88
C LEU A 84 -10.86 -8.25 -15.36
N LYS A 85 -12.03 -8.30 -14.71
CA LYS A 85 -12.63 -9.56 -14.24
C LYS A 85 -12.95 -10.50 -15.40
N VAL A 86 -13.43 -9.99 -16.54
CA VAL A 86 -13.76 -10.80 -17.72
C VAL A 86 -12.58 -11.00 -18.68
N GLY A 87 -11.42 -10.39 -18.39
CA GLY A 87 -10.18 -10.56 -19.14
C GLY A 87 -10.04 -9.66 -20.36
N GLU A 88 -10.84 -8.60 -20.46
CA GLU A 88 -10.82 -7.64 -21.57
C GLU A 88 -9.91 -6.43 -21.31
N ALA A 89 -9.56 -6.15 -20.05
CA ALA A 89 -8.68 -5.05 -19.69
C ALA A 89 -7.26 -5.50 -19.38
N ASP A 90 -6.29 -4.64 -19.71
CA ASP A 90 -4.90 -4.76 -19.29
C ASP A 90 -4.79 -4.61 -17.75
N PRO A 91 -4.08 -5.52 -17.04
CA PRO A 91 -3.86 -5.42 -15.59
C PRO A 91 -2.99 -4.23 -15.16
N GLU A 92 -2.39 -3.47 -16.07
CA GLU A 92 -1.48 -2.36 -15.79
C GLU A 92 -2.01 -1.38 -14.73
N PHE A 93 -3.21 -0.82 -14.93
CA PHE A 93 -3.80 0.11 -13.97
C PHE A 93 -4.08 -0.52 -12.60
N ALA A 94 -4.47 -1.79 -12.57
CA ALA A 94 -4.65 -2.54 -11.35
C ALA A 94 -3.35 -2.77 -10.59
N ILE A 95 -2.23 -2.99 -11.30
CA ILE A 95 -0.90 -3.13 -10.69
C ILE A 95 -0.47 -1.80 -10.07
N VAL A 96 -0.59 -0.69 -10.80
CA VAL A 96 -0.30 0.65 -10.28
C VAL A 96 -1.11 0.95 -9.01
N PHE A 97 -2.38 0.55 -8.97
CA PHE A 97 -3.19 0.68 -7.76
C PHE A 97 -2.64 -0.12 -6.57
N LEU A 98 -2.17 -1.35 -6.81
CA LEU A 98 -1.59 -2.17 -5.74
C LEU A 98 -0.24 -1.64 -5.26
N GLU A 99 0.59 -1.13 -6.16
CA GLU A 99 1.91 -0.53 -5.85
C GLU A 99 1.79 0.71 -4.99
N ALA A 100 0.76 1.54 -5.20
CA ALA A 100 0.52 2.70 -4.37
C ALA A 100 0.22 2.32 -2.90
N ASP A 101 -0.21 1.09 -2.62
CA ASP A 101 -0.60 0.55 -1.31
C ASP A 101 -1.44 1.51 -0.43
N LEU A 102 -2.30 2.34 -1.04
CA LEU A 102 -3.02 3.37 -0.28
C LEU A 102 -3.87 2.77 0.84
N TRP A 103 -3.62 3.25 2.07
CA TRP A 103 -4.36 2.82 3.24
C TRP A 103 -5.49 3.80 3.51
N SER A 104 -6.72 3.38 3.19
CA SER A 104 -7.95 4.09 3.57
C SER A 104 -9.02 3.12 4.05
N ASN A 105 -10.08 3.62 4.67
CA ASN A 105 -11.18 2.76 5.13
C ASN A 105 -11.79 2.00 3.94
N GLY A 106 -11.92 0.68 4.06
CA GLY A 106 -12.45 -0.19 2.99
C GLY A 106 -11.45 -0.57 1.88
N SER A 107 -10.30 0.10 1.77
CA SER A 107 -9.28 -0.18 0.72
C SER A 107 -8.82 -1.63 0.68
N GLY A 108 -8.74 -2.31 1.84
CA GLY A 108 -8.35 -3.72 1.90
C GLY A 108 -9.29 -4.66 1.11
N TYR A 109 -10.60 -4.38 1.07
CA TYR A 109 -11.55 -5.15 0.26
C TYR A 109 -11.34 -4.92 -1.24
N GLU A 110 -11.03 -3.67 -1.60
CA GLU A 110 -10.76 -3.30 -2.98
C GLU A 110 -9.46 -3.94 -3.47
N LYS A 111 -8.36 -3.85 -2.70
CA LYS A 111 -7.09 -4.54 -2.99
C LYS A 111 -7.29 -6.05 -3.12
N GLN A 112 -8.06 -6.66 -2.22
CA GLN A 112 -8.40 -8.07 -2.31
C GLN A 112 -9.11 -8.40 -3.64
N ARG A 113 -10.10 -7.57 -4.04
CA ARG A 113 -10.83 -7.73 -5.30
C ARG A 113 -9.91 -7.57 -6.51
N VAL A 114 -9.03 -6.58 -6.50
CA VAL A 114 -8.05 -6.33 -7.57
C VAL A 114 -7.07 -7.48 -7.70
N MET A 115 -6.44 -7.93 -6.60
CA MET A 115 -5.52 -9.07 -6.59
C MET A 115 -6.17 -10.34 -7.16
N ARG A 116 -7.46 -10.56 -6.88
CA ARG A 116 -8.21 -11.69 -7.42
C ARG A 116 -8.32 -11.66 -8.94
N TYR A 117 -8.51 -10.47 -9.54
CA TYR A 117 -8.62 -10.31 -10.98
C TYR A 117 -7.25 -10.35 -11.65
N VAL A 118 -6.28 -9.60 -11.12
CA VAL A 118 -4.90 -9.56 -11.64
C VAL A 118 -4.26 -10.96 -11.68
N ARG A 119 -4.50 -11.82 -10.67
CA ARG A 119 -3.99 -13.20 -10.67
C ARG A 119 -4.41 -14.01 -11.91
N ARG A 120 -5.57 -13.69 -12.50
CA ARG A 120 -6.13 -14.40 -13.66
C ARG A 120 -5.73 -13.78 -14.99
N ALA A 121 -5.21 -12.56 -14.98
CA ALA A 121 -4.79 -11.86 -16.20
C ALA A 121 -3.54 -12.50 -16.81
N THR A 122 -3.35 -12.26 -18.12
CA THR A 122 -2.07 -12.50 -18.79
C THR A 122 -1.12 -11.38 -18.38
N LEU A 123 0.02 -11.75 -17.80
CA LEU A 123 1.01 -10.80 -17.29
C LEU A 123 2.25 -10.81 -18.18
N THR A 124 2.75 -9.63 -18.53
CA THR A 124 4.08 -9.49 -19.13
C THR A 124 5.18 -9.81 -18.08
N PRO A 125 6.42 -10.07 -18.50
CA PRO A 125 7.53 -10.26 -17.55
C PRO A 125 7.75 -9.05 -16.62
N GLU A 126 7.56 -7.84 -17.13
CA GLU A 126 7.67 -6.60 -16.36
C GLU A 126 6.57 -6.48 -15.29
N GLN A 127 5.32 -6.71 -15.68
CA GLN A 127 4.17 -6.72 -14.76
C GLN A 127 4.31 -7.80 -13.68
N ARG A 128 4.90 -8.95 -14.02
CA ARG A 128 5.21 -10.01 -13.06
C ARG A 128 6.22 -9.53 -12.02
N GLY A 129 7.32 -8.91 -12.44
CA GLY A 129 8.35 -8.37 -11.52
C GLY A 129 7.76 -7.33 -10.56
N ARG A 130 6.94 -6.41 -11.09
CA ARG A 130 6.23 -5.41 -10.28
C ARG A 130 5.28 -6.02 -9.24
N LEU A 131 4.55 -7.07 -9.62
CA LEU A 131 3.72 -7.80 -8.66
C LEU A 131 4.54 -8.56 -7.59
N GLN A 132 5.78 -8.96 -7.88
CA GLN A 132 6.67 -9.52 -6.87
C GLN A 132 7.03 -8.46 -5.83
N ASP A 133 7.28 -7.22 -6.25
CA ASP A 133 7.53 -6.08 -5.37
C ASP A 133 6.33 -5.83 -4.45
N VAL A 134 5.11 -5.84 -5.01
CA VAL A 134 3.86 -5.74 -4.24
C VAL A 134 3.74 -6.86 -3.20
N VAL A 135 4.02 -8.12 -3.58
CA VAL A 135 3.97 -9.26 -2.65
C VAL A 135 4.97 -9.07 -1.51
N LEU A 136 6.19 -8.63 -1.80
CA LEU A 136 7.22 -8.37 -0.79
C LEU A 136 6.81 -7.25 0.16
N ALA A 137 6.29 -6.13 -0.36
CA ALA A 137 5.82 -5.01 0.43
C ALA A 137 4.70 -5.42 1.40
N VAL A 138 3.67 -6.11 0.90
CA VAL A 138 2.56 -6.61 1.74
C VAL A 138 3.08 -7.61 2.78
N THR A 139 4.02 -8.47 2.42
CA THR A 139 4.61 -9.46 3.34
C THR A 139 5.46 -8.81 4.43
N ALA A 140 6.19 -7.76 4.10
CA ALA A 140 7.03 -7.01 5.05
C ALA A 140 6.21 -6.36 6.17
N ILE A 141 4.97 -5.94 5.86
CA ILE A 141 4.06 -5.37 6.85
C ILE A 141 3.41 -6.45 7.73
N GLY A 142 3.20 -7.64 7.17
CA GLY A 142 2.58 -8.78 7.84
C GLY A 142 1.15 -9.05 7.39
N PRO A 143 0.45 -10.01 8.03
CA PRO A 143 -0.81 -10.54 7.54
C PRO A 143 -1.98 -9.54 7.72
N ARG A 144 -2.20 -8.71 6.68
CA ARG A 144 -3.41 -7.89 6.52
C ARG A 144 -4.56 -8.68 5.87
N ARG A 145 -5.70 -8.04 5.66
CA ARG A 145 -6.91 -8.67 5.08
C ARG A 145 -6.68 -9.24 3.68
N GLU A 146 -5.96 -8.49 2.86
CA GLU A 146 -5.57 -8.80 1.49
C GLU A 146 -4.53 -9.93 1.40
N PHE A 147 -3.92 -10.33 2.52
CA PHE A 147 -2.85 -11.32 2.55
C PHE A 147 -3.30 -12.68 2.00
N ALA A 148 -4.59 -13.03 2.19
CA ALA A 148 -5.14 -14.26 1.63
C ALA A 148 -5.04 -14.32 0.10
N GLU A 149 -5.36 -13.23 -0.60
CA GLU A 149 -5.23 -13.15 -2.06
C GLU A 149 -3.78 -12.90 -2.48
N THR A 150 -3.00 -12.17 -1.68
CA THR A 150 -1.55 -11.98 -1.90
C THR A 150 -0.84 -13.33 -2.03
N ARG A 151 -1.16 -14.31 -1.18
CA ARG A 151 -0.60 -15.66 -1.29
C ARG A 151 -0.93 -16.36 -2.60
N LEU A 152 -2.13 -16.13 -3.13
CA LEU A 152 -2.55 -16.72 -4.39
C LEU A 152 -1.91 -16.00 -5.59
N VAL A 153 -1.71 -14.68 -5.51
CA VAL A 153 -0.93 -13.92 -6.50
C VAL A 153 0.52 -14.42 -6.50
N ALA A 154 1.15 -14.52 -5.32
CA ALA A 154 2.51 -15.03 -5.16
C ALA A 154 2.68 -16.42 -5.81
N LYS A 155 1.75 -17.36 -5.57
CA LYS A 155 1.77 -18.68 -6.23
C LYS A 155 1.84 -18.58 -7.76
N ARG A 156 1.14 -17.61 -8.37
CA ARG A 156 1.07 -17.43 -9.83
C ARG A 156 2.35 -16.84 -10.41
N ILE A 157 2.97 -15.90 -9.69
CA ILE A 157 4.18 -15.17 -10.13
C ILE A 157 5.48 -15.77 -9.58
N TRP A 158 5.39 -16.89 -8.86
CA TRP A 158 6.54 -17.51 -8.21
C TRP A 158 7.63 -17.92 -9.21
N ASP A 159 8.85 -17.52 -8.90
CA ASP A 159 10.08 -17.95 -9.56
C ASP A 159 11.25 -17.94 -8.56
N GLY A 160 12.47 -18.22 -9.04
CA GLY A 160 13.66 -18.24 -8.19
C GLY A 160 14.06 -16.86 -7.64
N ASP A 161 13.67 -15.77 -8.33
CA ASP A 161 13.99 -14.42 -7.85
C ASP A 161 13.10 -14.02 -6.68
N LEU A 162 11.78 -14.24 -6.80
CA LEU A 162 10.86 -14.01 -5.68
C LEU A 162 11.24 -14.86 -4.45
N GLU A 163 11.64 -16.12 -4.65
CA GLU A 163 12.05 -17.00 -3.56
C GLU A 163 13.26 -16.44 -2.81
N ARG A 164 14.32 -16.07 -3.54
CA ARG A 164 15.52 -15.44 -2.97
C ARG A 164 15.18 -14.15 -2.22
N ARG A 165 14.35 -13.28 -2.80
CA ARG A 165 13.97 -12.00 -2.18
C ARG A 165 13.13 -12.19 -0.90
N LEU A 166 12.31 -13.23 -0.84
CA LEU A 166 11.59 -13.61 0.39
C LEU A 166 12.53 -14.14 1.48
N ASP A 167 13.58 -14.87 1.11
CA ASP A 167 14.64 -15.28 2.04
C ASP A 167 15.38 -14.08 2.62
N ASP A 168 15.79 -13.14 1.74
CA ASP A 168 16.45 -11.91 2.13
C ASP A 168 15.57 -11.10 3.12
N LEU A 169 14.26 -10.99 2.83
CA LEU A 169 13.29 -10.32 3.70
C LEU A 169 13.13 -11.02 5.07
N ALA A 170 13.05 -12.35 5.11
CA ALA A 170 12.93 -13.11 6.35
C ALA A 170 14.21 -13.10 7.19
N ALA A 171 15.37 -12.92 6.55
CA ALA A 171 16.65 -12.74 7.21
C ALA A 171 16.79 -11.32 7.80
N SER A 172 16.42 -10.29 7.04
CA SER A 172 16.51 -8.90 7.48
C SER A 172 15.43 -8.52 8.50
N ASN A 173 14.25 -9.14 8.42
CA ASN A 173 13.14 -8.92 9.34
C ASN A 173 12.53 -10.26 9.80
N PRO A 174 13.06 -10.85 10.90
CA PRO A 174 12.60 -12.15 11.41
C PRO A 174 11.10 -12.23 11.72
N SER A 175 10.43 -11.10 11.99
CA SER A 175 8.98 -11.07 12.25
C SER A 175 8.14 -11.46 11.02
N THR A 176 8.70 -11.33 9.81
CA THR A 176 8.04 -11.69 8.54
C THR A 176 8.07 -13.19 8.25
N ARG A 177 8.88 -13.98 8.99
CA ARG A 177 9.13 -15.40 8.72
C ARG A 177 7.86 -16.23 8.61
N CYS A 178 6.91 -16.04 9.53
CA CYS A 178 5.62 -16.74 9.49
C CYS A 178 4.83 -16.43 8.20
N ALA A 179 4.85 -15.17 7.73
CA ALA A 179 4.17 -14.78 6.49
C ALA A 179 4.85 -15.41 5.27
N VAL A 180 6.19 -15.43 5.23
CA VAL A 180 6.98 -16.09 4.18
C VAL A 180 6.70 -17.60 4.14
N ASP A 181 6.65 -18.26 5.29
CA ASP A 181 6.35 -19.70 5.37
C ASP A 181 4.93 -20.02 4.87
N GLN A 182 3.96 -19.14 5.16
CA GLN A 182 2.60 -19.27 4.61
C GLN A 182 2.55 -19.11 3.08
N LEU A 183 3.38 -18.24 2.51
CA LEU A 183 3.50 -18.08 1.05
C LEU A 183 4.07 -19.37 0.42
N ARG A 184 5.13 -19.91 1.00
CA ARG A 184 5.76 -21.17 0.57
C ARG A 184 4.82 -22.35 0.65
N ALA A 185 4.06 -22.47 1.74
CA ALA A 185 3.08 -23.54 1.89
C ALA A 185 2.03 -23.53 0.75
N LYS A 186 1.65 -22.34 0.25
CA LYS A 186 0.72 -22.20 -0.87
C LYS A 186 1.32 -22.52 -2.23
N ARG A 187 2.65 -22.44 -2.40
CA ARG A 187 3.35 -22.85 -3.63
C ARG A 187 3.05 -24.30 -3.99
N TYR A 188 3.03 -25.19 -3.00
CA TYR A 188 2.94 -26.65 -3.20
C TYR A 188 1.51 -27.20 -3.21
N THR A 189 0.52 -26.43 -2.77
CA THR A 189 -0.89 -26.86 -2.83
C THR A 189 -1.40 -26.75 -4.25
N ARG A 190 -1.92 -27.83 -4.83
CA ARG A 190 -2.51 -27.84 -6.18
C ARG A 190 -3.69 -26.88 -6.28
#